data_AF-A0A7C4ZJB0-F1
#
_entry.id   AF-A0A7C4ZJB0-F1
#
_cell.length_a   1.000
_cell.length_b   1.000
_cell.length_c   1.000
_cell.angle_alpha   90.00
_cell.angle_beta   90.00
_cell.angle_gamma   90.00
#
_symmetry.space_group_name_H-M   'P 1'
#
loop_
_entity.id
_entity.type
_entity.pdbx_description
1 polymer ?
#
loop_
_entity_poly.entity_id
_entity_poly.type
_entity_poly.pdbx_seq_one_letter_code
_entity_poly.pdbx_strand_id
1 'polypeptide(L)'
;MFSGLLAKSISYYFNVRPLTLRGHYCLLNASLAWLSSYLRGIRKPFESYLKCDVVVKTWDGFLFIARAGTQDLYTIAVAERFELKNWFKPLAKGVVVDVGAYIGT
;
A
#
# COMPACT_ATOMS: atom_id res chain seq x y z
N MET A 1 -17.79 6.74 -12.39
CA MET A 1 -16.92 7.18 -11.27
C MET A 1 -16.69 6.12 -10.19
N PHE A 2 -17.65 5.21 -9.91
CA PHE A 2 -17.48 4.07 -8.99
C PHE A 2 -16.37 3.09 -9.42
N SER A 3 -16.19 2.90 -10.73
CA SER A 3 -15.26 1.93 -11.32
C SER A 3 -13.79 2.20 -11.02
N GLY A 4 -13.35 3.46 -11.01
CA GLY A 4 -11.94 3.82 -10.84
C GLY A 4 -11.40 3.61 -9.42
N LEU A 5 -12.22 3.84 -8.39
CA LEU A 5 -11.81 3.66 -6.99
C LEU A 5 -11.86 2.19 -6.57
N LEU A 6 -12.89 1.46 -7.00
CA LEU A 6 -12.96 0.02 -6.78
C LEU A 6 -11.78 -0.70 -7.45
N ALA A 7 -11.44 -0.31 -8.70
CA ALA A 7 -10.29 -0.85 -9.41
C ALA A 7 -8.97 -0.58 -8.68
N LYS A 8 -8.80 0.60 -8.06
CA LYS A 8 -7.61 0.91 -7.25
C LYS A 8 -7.52 0.05 -5.99
N SER A 9 -8.61 -0.06 -5.23
CA SER A 9 -8.63 -0.89 -4.01
C SER A 9 -8.40 -2.38 -4.34
N ILE A 10 -9.02 -2.88 -5.41
CA ILE A 10 -8.79 -4.23 -5.94
C ILE A 10 -7.32 -4.39 -6.33
N SER A 11 -6.77 -3.45 -7.09
CA SER A 11 -5.35 -3.46 -7.49
C SER A 11 -4.43 -3.53 -6.28
N TYR A 12 -4.69 -2.79 -5.21
CA TYR A 12 -3.89 -2.85 -3.99
C TYR A 12 -3.96 -4.23 -3.34
N TYR A 13 -5.17 -4.77 -3.14
CA TYR A 13 -5.37 -6.08 -2.50
C TYR A 13 -4.77 -7.24 -3.28
N PHE A 14 -4.83 -7.20 -4.61
CA PHE A 14 -4.31 -8.29 -5.45
C PHE A 14 -2.81 -8.17 -5.70
N ASN A 15 -2.25 -6.95 -5.78
CA ASN A 15 -0.82 -6.76 -6.00
C ASN A 15 0.01 -6.89 -4.71
N VAL A 16 -0.62 -6.71 -3.54
CA VAL A 16 0.06 -6.61 -2.25
C VAL A 16 -0.68 -7.43 -1.19
N ARG A 17 0.02 -8.37 -0.56
CA ARG A 17 -0.54 -9.30 0.44
C ARG A 17 0.09 -9.08 1.81
N PRO A 18 -0.67 -8.75 2.86
CA PRO A 18 -0.12 -8.67 4.21
C PRO A 18 0.43 -10.03 4.67
N LEU A 19 1.53 -10.02 5.42
CA LEU A 19 2.15 -11.24 5.93
C LEU A 19 1.65 -11.64 7.33
N THR A 20 1.21 -10.67 8.12
CA THR A 20 0.81 -10.89 9.51
C THR A 20 -0.70 -10.78 9.68
N LEU A 21 -1.28 -11.48 10.67
CA LEU A 21 -2.68 -11.34 11.04
C LEU A 21 -3.02 -9.90 11.43
N ARG A 22 -2.11 -9.23 12.16
CA ARG A 22 -2.21 -7.82 12.50
C ARG A 22 -2.30 -6.94 11.24
N GLY A 23 -1.48 -7.23 10.24
CA GLY A 23 -1.50 -6.53 8.95
C GLY A 23 -2.83 -6.71 8.20
N HIS A 24 -3.35 -7.94 8.17
CA HIS A 24 -4.67 -8.23 7.59
C HIS A 24 -5.78 -7.45 8.30
N TYR A 25 -5.80 -7.47 9.63
CA TYR A 25 -6.78 -6.75 10.44
C TYR A 25 -6.71 -5.24 10.21
N CYS A 26 -5.49 -4.71 10.10
CA CYS A 26 -5.25 -3.29 9.85
C CYS A 26 -5.75 -2.85 8.46
N LEU A 27 -5.47 -3.63 7.42
CA LEU A 27 -5.99 -3.37 6.08
C LEU A 27 -7.51 -3.52 6.00
N LEU A 28 -8.09 -4.50 6.67
CA LEU A 28 -9.54 -4.68 6.72
C LEU A 28 -10.22 -3.47 7.38
N ASN A 29 -9.73 -3.05 8.55
CA ASN A 29 -10.26 -1.88 9.24
C ASN A 29 -10.09 -0.59 8.45
N ALA A 30 -8.93 -0.40 7.80
CA ALA A 30 -8.70 0.73 6.90
C ALA A 30 -9.70 0.73 5.74
N SER A 31 -9.96 -0.44 5.13
CA SER A 31 -10.96 -0.61 4.06
C SER A 31 -12.36 -0.30 4.51
N LEU A 32 -12.78 -0.76 5.69
CA LEU A 32 -14.09 -0.46 6.24
C LEU A 32 -14.24 1.04 6.55
N ALA A 33 -13.23 1.65 7.16
CA ALA A 33 -13.24 3.08 7.49
C ALA A 33 -13.23 3.96 6.22
N TRP A 34 -12.43 3.59 5.23
CA TRP A 34 -12.38 4.25 3.93
C TRP A 34 -13.72 4.12 3.19
N LEU A 35 -14.30 2.92 3.11
CA LEU A 35 -15.59 2.69 2.47
C LEU A 35 -16.71 3.47 3.17
N SER A 36 -16.75 3.45 4.51
CA SER A 36 -17.71 4.22 5.30
C SER A 36 -17.59 5.72 5.01
N SER A 37 -16.38 6.25 4.96
CA SER A 37 -16.12 7.66 4.67
C SER A 37 -16.48 8.02 3.23
N TYR A 38 -16.20 7.13 2.28
CA TYR A 38 -16.58 7.28 0.88
C TYR A 38 -18.11 7.33 0.70
N LEU A 39 -18.85 6.44 1.39
CA LEU A 39 -20.32 6.46 1.39
C LEU A 39 -20.91 7.75 2.00
N ARG A 40 -20.18 8.37 2.94
CA ARG A 40 -20.50 9.69 3.50
C ARG A 40 -20.06 10.87 2.62
N GLY A 41 -19.53 10.61 1.43
CA GLY A 41 -19.06 11.63 0.48
C GLY A 41 -17.67 12.20 0.78
N ILE A 42 -16.97 11.73 1.81
CA ILE A 42 -15.62 12.17 2.17
C ILE A 42 -14.61 11.47 1.26
N ARG A 43 -13.83 12.24 0.51
CA ARG A 43 -12.82 11.72 -0.41
C ARG A 43 -11.42 11.95 0.13
N LYS A 44 -10.98 11.03 0.99
CA LYS A 44 -9.57 10.94 1.39
C LYS A 44 -8.91 9.70 0.76
N PRO A 45 -7.59 9.75 0.50
CA PRO A 45 -6.81 8.60 0.07
C PRO A 45 -6.96 7.42 1.04
N PHE A 46 -6.95 6.19 0.54
CA PHE A 46 -7.08 4.96 1.34
C PHE A 46 -6.02 4.91 2.45
N GLU A 47 -4.84 5.37 2.12
CA GLU A 47 -3.64 5.39 2.94
C GLU A 47 -3.81 6.22 4.22
N SER A 48 -4.66 7.25 4.18
CA SER A 48 -5.02 8.04 5.37
C SER A 48 -5.82 7.27 6.42
N TYR A 49 -6.39 6.12 6.05
CA TYR A 49 -7.13 5.23 6.95
C TYR A 49 -6.27 4.09 7.50
N LEU A 50 -5.02 3.95 7.02
CA LEU A 50 -4.08 2.95 7.50
C LEU A 50 -3.48 3.43 8.84
N LYS A 51 -3.90 2.80 9.95
CA LYS A 51 -3.51 3.20 11.31
C LYS A 51 -2.28 2.50 11.87
N CYS A 52 -1.69 1.58 11.12
CA CYS A 52 -0.53 0.84 11.57
C CYS A 52 0.36 0.47 10.38
N ASP A 53 1.64 0.29 10.65
CA ASP A 53 2.58 -0.18 9.64
C ASP A 53 2.26 -1.63 9.28
N VAL A 54 2.32 -1.93 7.99
CA VAL A 54 1.99 -3.26 7.47
C VAL A 54 3.15 -3.79 6.64
N VAL A 55 3.67 -4.94 7.06
CA VAL A 55 4.58 -5.72 6.22
C VAL A 55 3.76 -6.44 5.17
N VAL A 56 4.11 -6.18 3.91
CA VAL A 56 3.41 -6.71 2.76
C VAL A 56 4.34 -7.40 1.79
N LYS A 57 3.83 -8.42 1.12
CA LYS A 57 4.48 -9.16 0.05
C LYS A 57 3.84 -8.79 -1.28
N THR A 58 4.64 -8.34 -2.23
CA THR A 58 4.17 -8.07 -3.59
C THR A 58 3.95 -9.36 -4.38
N TRP A 59 3.22 -9.28 -5.48
CA TRP A 59 2.94 -10.41 -6.39
C TRP A 59 4.20 -11.14 -6.90
N ASP A 60 5.33 -10.45 -6.98
CA ASP A 60 6.63 -10.99 -7.40
C ASP A 60 7.57 -11.38 -6.25
N GLY A 61 7.03 -11.43 -5.02
CA GLY A 61 7.70 -12.04 -3.89
C GLY A 61 8.56 -11.11 -3.04
N PHE A 62 8.67 -9.84 -3.39
CA PHE A 62 9.39 -8.84 -2.59
C PHE A 62 8.60 -8.45 -1.36
N LEU A 63 9.33 -8.13 -0.28
CA LEU A 63 8.75 -7.68 0.97
C LEU A 63 8.98 -6.18 1.12
N PHE A 64 7.93 -5.47 1.54
CA PHE A 64 7.96 -4.05 1.82
C PHE A 64 7.24 -3.76 3.13
N ILE A 65 7.58 -2.63 3.75
CA ILE A 65 6.83 -2.07 4.87
C ILE A 65 6.08 -0.85 4.33
N ALA A 66 4.75 -0.87 4.45
CA ALA A 66 3.92 0.29 4.18
C ALA A 66 3.65 1.01 5.50
N ARG A 67 4.12 2.25 5.66
CA ARG A 67 3.95 3.03 6.89
C ARG A 67 2.53 3.58 7.02
N ALA A 68 2.02 3.61 8.24
CA ALA A 68 0.73 4.21 8.58
C ALA A 68 0.64 5.67 8.10
N GLY A 69 -0.50 6.04 7.49
CA GLY A 69 -0.74 7.42 7.05
C GLY A 69 0.10 7.91 5.86
N THR A 70 0.94 7.05 5.26
CA THR A 70 1.80 7.41 4.12
C THR A 70 1.32 6.78 2.82
N GLN A 71 1.75 7.34 1.69
CA GLN A 71 1.41 6.79 0.37
C GLN A 71 2.19 5.51 0.00
N ASP A 72 2.99 4.94 0.91
CA ASP A 72 3.86 3.80 0.63
C ASP A 72 3.11 2.64 -0.02
N LEU A 73 1.90 2.30 0.46
CA LEU A 73 1.11 1.21 -0.10
C LEU A 73 0.74 1.45 -1.57
N TYR A 74 0.42 2.69 -1.94
CA TYR A 74 0.18 3.08 -3.33
C TYR A 74 1.46 2.97 -4.17
N THR A 75 2.57 3.46 -3.63
CA THR A 75 3.87 3.47 -4.30
C THR A 75 4.34 2.06 -4.61
N ILE A 76 4.28 1.17 -3.61
CA ILE A 76 4.65 -0.25 -3.70
C ILE A 76 3.74 -1.00 -4.69
N ALA A 77 2.42 -0.74 -4.64
CA ALA A 77 1.44 -1.48 -5.43
C ALA A 77 1.32 -0.98 -6.87
N VAL A 78 1.50 0.32 -7.10
CA VAL A 78 1.09 1.00 -8.34
C VAL A 78 2.08 2.04 -8.82
N ALA A 79 2.36 3.09 -8.04
CA ALA A 79 2.93 4.33 -8.57
C ALA A 79 4.36 4.13 -9.13
N GLU A 80 5.19 3.34 -8.46
CA GLU A 80 6.60 3.16 -8.82
C GLU A 80 6.90 1.74 -9.31
N ARG A 81 5.92 1.10 -9.95
CA ARG A 81 6.09 -0.29 -10.40
C ARG A 81 7.24 -0.44 -11.41
N PHE A 82 7.51 0.60 -12.21
CA PHE A 82 8.60 0.58 -13.20
C PHE A 82 9.97 0.68 -12.52
N GLU A 83 10.16 1.67 -11.66
CA GLU A 83 11.38 1.95 -10.91
C GLU A 83 11.70 0.78 -9.98
N LEU A 84 10.68 0.27 -9.28
CA LEU A 84 10.83 -0.92 -8.45
C LEU A 84 11.29 -2.12 -9.29
N LYS A 85 10.71 -2.33 -10.49
CA LYS A 85 11.06 -3.47 -11.35
C LYS A 85 12.44 -3.36 -11.97
N ASN A 86 12.83 -2.19 -12.46
CA ASN A 86 14.01 -2.03 -13.30
C ASN A 86 15.24 -1.53 -12.53
N TRP A 87 15.03 -0.80 -11.44
CA TRP A 87 16.14 -0.16 -10.70
C TRP A 87 16.34 -0.82 -9.34
N PHE A 88 15.27 -1.00 -8.55
CA PHE A 88 15.39 -1.52 -7.20
C PHE A 88 15.60 -3.05 -7.14
N LYS A 89 14.66 -3.81 -7.73
CA LYS A 89 14.62 -5.27 -7.63
C LYS A 89 15.86 -5.98 -8.19
N PRO A 90 16.46 -5.56 -9.31
CA PRO A 90 17.67 -6.21 -9.83
C PRO A 90 18.88 -6.07 -8.89
N LEU A 91 18.89 -5.05 -8.04
CA LEU A 91 19.97 -4.78 -7.08
C LEU A 91 19.71 -5.39 -5.70
N ALA A 92 18.45 -5.70 -5.37
CA ALA A 92 18.05 -6.27 -4.10
C ALA A 92 18.35 -7.79 -4.02
N LYS A 93 19.55 -8.16 -3.55
CA LYS A 93 19.99 -9.55 -3.33
C LYS A 93 19.37 -10.19 -2.08
N GLY A 94 18.04 -10.30 -2.04
CA GLY A 94 17.33 -10.93 -0.93
C GLY A 94 17.28 -10.06 0.33
N VAL A 95 16.07 -9.57 0.62
CA VAL A 95 15.60 -8.84 1.82
C VAL A 95 15.98 -7.35 1.93
N VAL A 96 14.93 -6.55 1.67
CA VAL A 96 14.51 -5.21 2.14
C VAL A 96 15.54 -4.09 2.25
N VAL A 97 15.38 -3.08 1.39
CA VAL A 97 15.90 -1.72 1.61
C VAL A 97 14.71 -0.75 1.60
N ASP A 98 14.52 -0.14 2.76
CA ASP A 98 13.69 1.04 3.00
C ASP A 98 14.41 2.26 2.43
N VAL A 99 13.71 3.05 1.62
CA VAL A 99 14.10 4.45 1.36
C VAL A 99 12.86 5.31 1.54
N GLY A 100 12.45 5.46 2.80
CA GLY A 100 11.65 6.60 3.23
C GLY A 100 12.43 7.90 2.99
N ALA A 101 12.36 8.47 1.79
CA ALA A 101 12.72 9.86 1.57
C ALA A 101 11.52 10.73 1.99
N TYR A 102 11.47 11.12 3.27
CA TYR A 102 10.75 12.33 3.67
C TYR A 102 11.78 13.43 3.90
N ILE A 103 12.09 14.20 2.86
CA ILE A 103 12.76 15.49 2.96
C ILE A 103 11.68 16.56 2.74
N GLY A 104 11.17 17.16 3.84
CA GLY A 104 10.28 18.33 3.84
C GLY A 104 8.82 18.02 3.47
N THR A 105 7.81 18.63 4.09
CA THR A 105 7.66 20.03 4.51
C THR A 105 6.90 20.16 5.82
#